data_AF-A0A0F9AZT3-F1
#
_entry.id   AF-A0A0F9AZT3-F1
#
_cell.length_a   1.000
_cell.length_b   1.000
_cell.length_c   1.000
_cell.angle_alpha   90.00
_cell.angle_beta   90.00
_cell.angle_gamma   90.00
#
_symmetry.space_group_name_H-M   'P 1'
#
loop_
_entity.id
_entity.type
_entity.pdbx_description
1 polymer ?
#
loop_
_entity_poly.entity_id
_entity_poly.type
_entity_poly.pdbx_seq_one_letter_code
_entity_poly.pdbx_strand_id
1 'polypeptide(L)'
;MATEEQRIAEPERRGGQGLDPNQEESGNHAIAALLTDPVRGQQTDLVITHRDGAYEVWAKRGMIRFQRFYAEGGGYGYRIIEQIEENPIANQDPTALATLAEEMEAAARSGYSGSDPMQAFLEPEHITYPLALERIAQLFDSPNAPDIVISPKSYAFGRQPGQHGALDVLQSRAPLVFFGPGIKPGVTDAVCAQVDVAPTLALLLDLPLIDGKDASGR
;
A
#
# COMPACT_ATOMS: atom_id res chain seq x y z
N MET A 1 19.82 -7.32 -26.54
CA MET A 1 19.77 -6.00 -25.87
C MET A 1 20.33 -6.23 -24.48
N ALA A 2 21.49 -5.65 -24.16
CA ALA A 2 22.02 -5.72 -22.81
C ALA A 2 21.06 -4.91 -21.93
N THR A 3 20.35 -5.59 -21.04
CA THR A 3 19.62 -4.93 -19.95
C THR A 3 20.67 -4.21 -19.12
N GLU A 4 20.66 -2.88 -19.13
CA GLU A 4 21.38 -2.12 -18.11
C GLU A 4 20.94 -2.63 -16.74
N GLU A 5 21.92 -2.92 -15.90
CA GLU A 5 21.70 -3.41 -14.55
C GLU A 5 21.13 -2.25 -13.73
N GLN A 6 19.81 -2.19 -13.61
CA GLN A 6 19.11 -1.18 -12.84
C GLN A 6 19.57 -1.23 -11.38
N ARG A 7 20.08 -0.11 -10.88
CA ARG A 7 20.58 -0.01 -9.50
C ARG A 7 19.42 -0.12 -8.51
N ILE A 8 19.49 -1.12 -7.63
CA ILE A 8 18.53 -1.33 -6.55
C ILE A 8 18.56 -0.14 -5.58
N ALA A 9 17.37 0.30 -5.19
CA ALA A 9 17.13 1.35 -4.21
C ALA A 9 16.58 0.73 -2.92
N GLU A 10 17.51 0.32 -2.05
CA GLU A 10 17.24 -0.13 -0.68
C GLU A 10 16.45 0.89 0.15
N PRO A 11 15.90 0.51 1.31
CA PRO A 11 15.33 1.47 2.25
C PRO A 11 16.22 2.69 2.50
N GLU A 12 15.64 3.89 2.47
CA GLU A 12 16.39 5.15 2.46
C GLU A 12 17.22 5.36 3.73
N ARG A 13 16.73 4.87 4.87
CA ARG A 13 17.46 4.85 6.13
C ARG A 13 17.73 3.40 6.48
N ARG A 14 18.98 3.06 6.82
CA ARG A 14 19.33 1.70 7.23
C ARG A 14 19.21 1.56 8.75
N GLY A 15 18.56 0.49 9.21
CA GLY A 15 18.25 0.12 10.59
C GLY A 15 17.85 -1.35 10.68
N GLY A 16 17.27 -1.78 11.81
CA GLY A 16 16.73 -3.14 11.96
C GLY A 16 15.35 -3.29 11.32
N GLN A 17 15.19 -2.86 10.06
CA GLN A 17 13.91 -2.95 9.36
C GLN A 17 13.73 -4.28 8.65
N GLY A 18 12.48 -4.76 8.65
CA GLY A 18 12.16 -6.03 8.01
C GLY A 18 12.76 -7.20 8.78
N LEU A 19 12.56 -8.41 8.28
CA LEU A 19 12.86 -9.60 9.06
C LEU A 19 14.37 -9.80 9.24
N ASP A 20 14.85 -9.73 10.49
CA ASP A 20 16.26 -9.99 10.82
C ASP A 20 16.65 -11.44 10.42
N PRO A 21 17.79 -11.65 9.74
CA PRO A 21 18.28 -12.99 9.37
C PRO A 21 18.41 -13.95 10.57
N ASN A 22 18.71 -13.44 11.77
CA ASN A 22 18.79 -14.24 12.99
C ASN A 22 17.41 -14.66 13.53
N GLN A 23 16.33 -14.08 13.00
CA GLN A 23 14.94 -14.37 13.36
C GLN A 23 14.20 -15.09 12.24
N GLU A 24 14.88 -15.53 11.18
CA GLU A 24 14.27 -16.09 9.97
C GLU A 24 13.27 -17.22 10.29
N GLU A 25 13.67 -18.19 11.11
CA GLU A 25 12.81 -19.32 11.48
C GLU A 25 11.54 -18.85 12.21
N SER A 26 11.70 -17.99 13.23
CA SER A 26 10.58 -17.45 13.98
C SER A 26 9.66 -16.55 13.13
N GLY A 27 10.25 -15.79 12.20
CA GLY A 27 9.51 -14.93 11.27
C GLY A 27 8.70 -15.73 10.28
N ASN A 28 9.30 -16.77 9.69
CA ASN A 28 8.60 -17.70 8.79
C ASN A 28 7.43 -18.39 9.51
N HIS A 29 7.64 -18.86 10.75
CA HIS A 29 6.56 -19.40 11.56
C HIS A 29 5.46 -18.37 11.88
N ALA A 30 5.83 -17.12 12.15
CA ALA A 30 4.87 -16.05 12.39
C ALA A 30 4.03 -15.73 11.15
N ILE A 31 4.66 -15.58 9.98
CA ILE A 31 3.98 -15.35 8.69
C ILE A 31 3.00 -16.49 8.40
N ALA A 32 3.45 -17.74 8.53
CA ALA A 32 2.60 -18.91 8.34
C ALA A 32 1.42 -18.89 9.32
N ALA A 33 1.66 -18.71 10.62
CA ALA A 33 0.61 -18.67 11.62
C ALA A 33 -0.41 -17.55 11.38
N LEU A 34 0.05 -16.34 11.00
CA LEU A 34 -0.82 -15.21 10.70
C LEU A 34 -1.75 -15.47 9.52
N LEU A 35 -1.34 -16.28 8.55
CA LEU A 35 -2.13 -16.61 7.36
C LEU A 35 -2.96 -17.90 7.48
N THR A 36 -2.50 -18.86 8.29
CA THR A 36 -3.13 -20.19 8.38
C THR A 36 -3.89 -20.45 9.67
N ASP A 37 -3.73 -19.62 10.72
CA ASP A 37 -4.49 -19.77 11.96
C ASP A 37 -6.00 -19.73 11.65
N PRO A 38 -6.80 -20.68 12.19
CA PRO A 38 -8.21 -20.83 11.82
C PRO A 38 -9.08 -19.62 12.18
N VAL A 39 -8.63 -18.75 13.09
CA VAL A 39 -9.32 -17.55 13.51
C VAL A 39 -8.63 -16.30 12.95
N ARG A 40 -7.33 -16.15 13.18
CA ARG A 40 -6.56 -14.95 12.82
C ARG A 40 -6.24 -14.90 11.34
N GLY A 41 -6.04 -16.04 10.70
CA GLY A 41 -5.83 -16.14 9.25
C GLY A 41 -7.05 -15.75 8.43
N GLN A 42 -8.26 -15.85 8.99
CA GLN A 42 -9.48 -15.36 8.34
C GLN A 42 -9.61 -13.83 8.39
N GLN A 43 -8.92 -13.19 9.34
CA GLN A 43 -8.93 -11.74 9.55
C GLN A 43 -7.76 -11.05 8.84
N THR A 44 -6.67 -11.77 8.61
CA THR A 44 -5.48 -11.26 7.93
C THR A 44 -5.67 -11.30 6.42
N ASP A 45 -5.38 -10.19 5.75
CA ASP A 45 -5.34 -10.14 4.29
C ASP A 45 -3.88 -10.25 3.82
N LEU A 46 -3.03 -9.32 4.24
CA LEU A 46 -1.62 -9.26 3.86
C LEU A 46 -0.71 -9.39 5.09
N VAL A 47 0.40 -10.10 4.91
CA VAL A 47 1.57 -10.06 5.79
C VAL A 47 2.75 -9.59 4.94
N ILE A 48 3.41 -8.51 5.36
CA ILE A 48 4.41 -7.81 4.55
C ILE A 48 5.72 -7.75 5.34
N THR A 49 6.84 -8.00 4.67
CA THR A 49 8.17 -7.86 5.26
C THR A 49 9.18 -7.38 4.22
N HIS A 50 10.40 -7.10 4.66
CA HIS A 50 11.54 -6.78 3.81
C HIS A 50 12.72 -7.65 4.24
N ARG A 51 13.33 -8.39 3.30
CA ARG A 51 14.57 -9.15 3.55
C ARG A 51 15.30 -9.42 2.24
N ASP A 52 16.60 -9.65 2.34
CA ASP A 52 17.48 -9.96 1.20
C ASP A 52 17.32 -8.98 0.03
N GLY A 53 17.17 -7.68 0.33
CA GLY A 53 17.02 -6.61 -0.66
C GLY A 53 15.72 -6.66 -1.46
N ALA A 54 14.67 -7.29 -0.94
CA ALA A 54 13.35 -7.33 -1.55
C ALA A 54 12.23 -7.20 -0.52
N TYR A 55 11.12 -6.62 -0.96
CA TYR A 55 9.87 -6.56 -0.21
C TYR A 55 9.06 -7.81 -0.53
N GLU A 56 8.49 -8.43 0.50
CA GLU A 56 7.61 -9.57 0.36
C GLU A 56 6.19 -9.19 0.76
N VAL A 57 5.21 -9.63 -0.03
CA VAL A 57 3.79 -9.45 0.25
C VAL A 57 3.14 -10.82 0.21
N TRP A 58 2.78 -11.34 1.37
CA TRP A 58 2.17 -12.65 1.55
C TRP A 58 0.69 -12.50 1.80
N ALA A 59 -0.11 -13.36 1.19
CA ALA A 59 -1.52 -13.53 1.48
C ALA A 59 -1.87 -15.02 1.44
N LYS A 60 -3.07 -15.38 1.90
CA LYS A 60 -3.55 -16.76 1.80
C LYS A 60 -3.67 -17.26 0.34
N ARG A 61 -3.87 -16.33 -0.60
CA ARG A 61 -4.06 -16.59 -2.04
C ARG A 61 -2.77 -16.63 -2.86
N GLY A 62 -1.63 -16.35 -2.24
CA GLY A 62 -0.35 -16.28 -2.94
C GLY A 62 0.57 -15.22 -2.37
N MET A 63 1.69 -15.00 -3.05
CA MET A 63 2.67 -14.00 -2.61
C MET A 63 3.38 -13.38 -3.80
N ILE A 64 4.00 -12.22 -3.55
CA ILE A 64 5.03 -11.66 -4.43
C ILE A 64 6.27 -11.24 -3.64
N ARG A 65 7.42 -11.26 -4.32
CA ARG A 65 8.59 -10.47 -3.95
C ARG A 65 8.83 -9.41 -4.99
N PHE A 66 9.13 -8.19 -4.57
CA PHE A 66 9.44 -7.10 -5.49
C PHE A 66 10.64 -6.28 -5.02
N GLN A 67 11.27 -5.59 -5.97
CA GLN A 67 12.40 -4.70 -5.73
C GLN A 67 12.07 -3.30 -6.20
N ARG A 68 12.57 -2.31 -5.46
CA ARG A 68 12.63 -0.91 -5.85
C ARG A 68 13.99 -0.61 -6.50
N PHE A 69 14.00 0.16 -7.58
CA PHE A 69 15.21 0.57 -8.29
C PHE A 69 15.16 2.05 -8.66
N TYR A 70 16.32 2.66 -8.89
CA TYR A 70 16.38 4.04 -9.40
C TYR A 70 16.04 4.06 -10.89
N ALA A 71 14.98 4.79 -11.26
CA ALA A 71 14.55 4.92 -12.65
C ALA A 71 15.46 5.90 -13.43
N GLU A 72 15.66 5.64 -14.72
CA GLU A 72 16.56 6.43 -15.60
C GLU A 72 16.18 7.92 -15.69
N GLY A 73 14.88 8.23 -15.58
CA GLY A 73 14.36 9.60 -15.55
C GLY A 73 14.37 10.27 -14.17
N GLY A 74 14.96 9.63 -13.14
CA GLY A 74 14.85 10.02 -11.75
C GLY A 74 13.64 9.37 -11.05
N GLY A 75 13.70 9.30 -9.73
CA GLY A 75 12.70 8.64 -8.89
C GLY A 75 12.86 7.11 -8.82
N TYR A 76 11.81 6.44 -8.36
CA TYR A 76 11.76 5.00 -8.13
C TYR A 76 10.93 4.25 -9.18
N GLY A 77 11.42 3.08 -9.58
CA GLY A 77 10.67 2.06 -10.30
C GLY A 77 10.55 0.79 -9.48
N TYR A 78 9.58 -0.06 -9.81
CA TYR A 78 9.31 -1.31 -9.10
C TYR A 78 9.23 -2.48 -10.07
N ARG A 79 9.74 -3.64 -9.65
CA ARG A 79 9.64 -4.88 -10.43
C ARG A 79 9.35 -6.05 -9.52
N ILE A 80 8.41 -6.91 -9.93
CA ILE A 80 8.16 -8.20 -9.29
C ILE A 80 9.27 -9.16 -9.73
N ILE A 81 9.95 -9.76 -8.76
CA ILE A 81 11.06 -10.69 -8.99
C ILE A 81 10.68 -12.14 -8.66
N GLU A 82 9.62 -12.34 -7.89
CA GLU A 82 9.07 -13.65 -7.59
C GLU A 82 7.55 -13.54 -7.40
N GLN A 83 6.83 -14.57 -7.84
CA GLN A 83 5.40 -14.72 -7.59
C GLN A 83 5.08 -16.20 -7.37
N ILE A 84 4.29 -16.50 -6.35
CA ILE A 84 3.74 -17.83 -6.09
C ILE A 84 2.23 -17.67 -6.09
N GLU A 85 1.54 -18.51 -6.88
CA GLU A 85 0.09 -18.40 -7.09
C GLU A 85 -0.31 -16.98 -7.56
N GLU A 86 -1.14 -16.29 -6.80
CA GLU A 86 -1.65 -14.97 -7.16
C GLU A 86 -0.75 -13.84 -6.63
N ASN A 87 -0.70 -12.74 -7.38
CA ASN A 87 -0.18 -11.48 -6.84
C ASN A 87 -1.28 -10.80 -6.00
N PRO A 88 -1.13 -10.73 -4.66
CA PRO A 88 -2.18 -10.27 -3.78
C PRO A 88 -2.50 -8.78 -3.93
N ILE A 89 -1.59 -8.00 -4.53
CA ILE A 89 -1.72 -6.56 -4.75
C ILE A 89 -1.61 -6.21 -6.25
N ALA A 90 -2.06 -7.12 -7.13
CA ALA A 90 -1.98 -6.92 -8.57
C ALA A 90 -2.78 -5.68 -9.03
N ASN A 91 -3.96 -5.48 -8.45
CA ASN A 91 -4.77 -4.30 -8.69
C ASN A 91 -4.33 -3.17 -7.74
N GLN A 92 -3.79 -2.09 -8.31
CA GLN A 92 -3.33 -0.90 -7.59
C GLN A 92 -4.03 0.38 -8.04
N ASP A 93 -5.20 0.26 -8.68
CA ASP A 93 -5.99 1.41 -9.14
C ASP A 93 -6.48 2.26 -7.93
N PRO A 94 -6.09 3.55 -7.81
CA PRO A 94 -6.57 4.43 -6.75
C PRO A 94 -8.02 4.90 -6.93
N THR A 95 -8.59 4.73 -8.13
CA THR A 95 -9.91 5.26 -8.51
C THR A 95 -11.03 4.24 -8.37
N ALA A 96 -10.73 2.97 -8.12
CA ALA A 96 -11.77 1.95 -7.97
C ALA A 96 -12.62 2.19 -6.73
N LEU A 97 -13.87 1.73 -6.78
CA LEU A 97 -14.83 1.83 -5.67
C LEU A 97 -15.03 3.29 -5.23
N ALA A 98 -15.04 4.25 -6.16
CA ALA A 98 -15.15 5.69 -5.89
C ALA A 98 -16.51 6.11 -5.33
N THR A 99 -17.53 5.29 -5.54
CA THR A 99 -18.91 5.60 -5.17
C THR A 99 -19.49 4.54 -4.25
N LEU A 100 -20.46 4.96 -3.43
CA LEU A 100 -21.22 4.06 -2.57
C LEU A 100 -21.87 2.91 -3.37
N ALA A 101 -22.34 3.18 -4.59
CA ALA A 101 -22.96 2.16 -5.43
C ALA A 101 -21.96 1.06 -5.84
N GLU A 102 -20.73 1.43 -6.20
CA GLU A 102 -19.67 0.48 -6.52
C GLU A 102 -19.25 -0.32 -5.28
N GLU A 103 -19.15 0.33 -4.11
CA GLU A 103 -18.90 -0.35 -2.83
C GLU A 103 -20.00 -1.37 -2.51
N MET A 104 -21.28 -1.01 -2.67
CA MET A 104 -22.41 -1.94 -2.46
C MET A 104 -22.38 -3.12 -3.44
N GLU A 105 -22.06 -2.88 -4.71
CA GLU A 105 -21.96 -3.96 -5.70
C GLU A 105 -20.80 -4.91 -5.37
N ALA A 106 -19.66 -4.37 -4.97
CA ALA A 106 -18.51 -5.15 -4.53
C ALA A 106 -18.81 -5.95 -3.26
N ALA A 107 -19.55 -5.37 -2.30
CA ALA A 107 -20.00 -6.07 -1.11
C ALA A 107 -20.92 -7.25 -1.46
N ALA A 108 -21.86 -7.07 -2.41
CA ALA A 108 -22.72 -8.15 -2.88
C ALA A 108 -21.91 -9.30 -3.50
N ARG A 109 -20.89 -9.00 -4.33
CA ARG A 109 -19.98 -10.01 -4.88
C ARG A 109 -19.14 -10.71 -3.81
N SER A 110 -18.79 -9.98 -2.76
CA SER A 110 -18.11 -10.48 -1.56
C SER A 110 -19.00 -11.36 -0.67
N GLY A 111 -20.29 -11.52 -0.99
CA GLY A 111 -21.25 -12.29 -0.19
C GLY A 111 -21.86 -11.54 0.99
N TYR A 112 -21.66 -10.22 1.07
CA TYR A 112 -22.22 -9.33 2.10
C TYR A 112 -23.39 -8.50 1.55
N SER A 113 -23.93 -7.60 2.38
CA SER A 113 -25.10 -6.80 1.99
C SER A 113 -24.75 -5.82 0.88
N GLY A 114 -25.44 -5.93 -0.26
CA GLY A 114 -25.41 -4.93 -1.34
C GLY A 114 -26.48 -3.85 -1.24
N SER A 115 -27.18 -3.77 -0.11
CA SER A 115 -28.27 -2.81 0.10
C SER A 115 -28.24 -2.10 1.45
N ASP A 116 -27.53 -2.66 2.43
CA ASP A 116 -27.26 -2.03 3.72
C ASP A 116 -25.78 -1.62 3.80
N PRO A 117 -25.46 -0.31 3.73
CA PRO A 117 -24.08 0.16 3.79
C PRO A 117 -23.38 -0.13 5.11
N MET A 118 -24.13 -0.41 6.19
CA MET A 118 -23.53 -0.76 7.49
C MET A 118 -23.03 -2.21 7.54
N GLN A 119 -23.34 -3.01 6.53
CA GLN A 119 -22.93 -4.41 6.41
C GLN A 119 -22.24 -4.70 5.08
N ALA A 120 -21.80 -3.66 4.37
CA ALA A 120 -21.18 -3.76 3.05
C ALA A 120 -19.67 -4.01 3.17
N PHE A 121 -19.31 -5.18 3.69
CA PHE A 121 -17.92 -5.59 3.78
C PHE A 121 -17.41 -6.12 2.44
N LEU A 122 -16.14 -5.88 2.14
CA LEU A 122 -15.51 -6.32 0.89
C LEU A 122 -14.44 -7.36 1.21
N GLU A 123 -14.46 -8.46 0.47
CA GLU A 123 -13.37 -9.43 0.49
C GLU A 123 -12.19 -8.94 -0.38
N PRO A 124 -10.95 -9.36 -0.07
CA PRO A 124 -9.75 -8.94 -0.80
C PRO A 124 -9.80 -9.12 -2.32
N GLU A 125 -10.54 -10.11 -2.83
CA GLU A 125 -10.66 -10.38 -4.27
C GLU A 125 -11.49 -9.32 -5.01
N HIS A 126 -12.16 -8.43 -4.26
CA HIS A 126 -13.02 -7.37 -4.79
C HIS A 126 -12.54 -5.96 -4.42
N ILE A 127 -11.33 -5.84 -3.88
CA ILE A 127 -10.71 -4.59 -3.49
C ILE A 127 -9.42 -4.34 -4.28
N THR A 128 -8.88 -3.13 -4.16
CA THR A 128 -7.63 -2.71 -4.79
C THR A 128 -6.72 -2.09 -3.73
N TYR A 129 -5.41 -2.05 -4.01
CA TYR A 129 -4.38 -1.58 -3.10
C TYR A 129 -3.62 -0.42 -3.75
N PRO A 130 -4.14 0.82 -3.64
CA PRO A 130 -3.61 1.96 -4.37
C PRO A 130 -2.12 2.19 -4.09
N LEU A 131 -1.31 2.23 -5.15
CA LEU A 131 0.14 2.48 -5.08
C LEU A 131 0.87 1.56 -4.08
N ALA A 132 0.40 0.32 -3.90
CA ALA A 132 0.89 -0.61 -2.88
C ALA A 132 2.40 -0.82 -2.90
N LEU A 133 3.03 -1.01 -4.07
CA LEU A 133 4.48 -1.23 -4.15
C LEU A 133 5.26 -0.04 -3.57
N GLU A 134 4.82 1.18 -3.90
CA GLU A 134 5.43 2.41 -3.41
C GLU A 134 5.20 2.59 -1.91
N ARG A 135 3.94 2.46 -1.46
CA ARG A 135 3.57 2.66 -0.06
C ARG A 135 4.23 1.63 0.87
N ILE A 136 4.37 0.38 0.41
CA ILE A 136 5.10 -0.66 1.14
C ILE A 136 6.57 -0.28 1.23
N ALA A 137 7.22 0.11 0.13
CA ALA A 137 8.62 0.49 0.16
C ALA A 137 8.87 1.70 1.10
N GLN A 138 8.01 2.71 1.05
CA GLN A 138 8.06 3.90 1.91
C GLN A 138 7.88 3.56 3.40
N LEU A 139 7.05 2.59 3.76
CA LEU A 139 6.90 2.16 5.15
C LEU A 139 8.23 1.67 5.73
N PHE A 140 9.00 0.91 4.94
CA PHE A 140 10.30 0.37 5.34
C PHE A 140 11.45 1.38 5.23
N ASP A 141 11.25 2.56 4.62
CA ASP A 141 12.25 3.65 4.63
C ASP A 141 12.48 4.22 6.03
N SER A 142 11.59 3.96 6.98
CA SER A 142 11.72 4.37 8.38
C SER A 142 12.72 3.48 9.14
N PRO A 143 13.65 4.03 9.95
CA PRO A 143 14.49 3.25 10.86
C PRO A 143 13.70 2.47 11.93
N ASN A 144 12.42 2.81 12.11
CA ASN A 144 11.51 2.17 13.05
C ASN A 144 10.46 1.30 12.35
N ALA A 145 10.68 0.95 11.08
CA ALA A 145 9.80 -0.01 10.41
C ALA A 145 9.84 -1.36 11.15
N PRO A 146 8.72 -2.08 11.23
CA PRO A 146 8.68 -3.36 11.94
C PRO A 146 9.37 -4.47 11.14
N ASP A 147 9.62 -5.61 11.79
CA ASP A 147 10.09 -6.82 11.10
C ASP A 147 9.01 -7.38 10.16
N ILE A 148 7.77 -7.35 10.64
CA ILE A 148 6.57 -7.86 9.95
C ILE A 148 5.45 -6.85 10.12
N VAL A 149 4.77 -6.54 9.01
CA VAL A 149 3.56 -5.71 8.95
C VAL A 149 2.37 -6.61 8.68
N ILE A 150 1.25 -6.35 9.34
CA ILE A 150 -0.01 -7.05 9.12
C ILE A 150 -1.02 -6.03 8.58
N SER A 151 -1.56 -6.29 7.40
CA SER A 151 -2.76 -5.62 6.91
C SER A 151 -3.94 -6.57 7.07
N PRO A 152 -4.83 -6.36 8.03
CA PRO A 152 -6.04 -7.16 8.14
C PRO A 152 -7.02 -6.79 7.02
N LYS A 153 -8.05 -7.61 6.81
CA LYS A 153 -9.24 -7.18 6.06
C LYS A 153 -9.83 -5.95 6.71
N SER A 154 -10.36 -5.02 5.91
CA SER A 154 -10.77 -3.67 6.35
C SER A 154 -11.80 -3.66 7.49
N TYR A 155 -12.55 -4.76 7.63
CA TYR A 155 -13.59 -4.94 8.66
C TYR A 155 -13.16 -5.84 9.83
N ALA A 156 -11.92 -6.33 9.85
CA ALA A 156 -11.42 -7.34 10.78
C ALA A 156 -10.44 -6.77 11.84
N PHE A 157 -10.55 -5.49 12.17
CA PHE A 157 -9.73 -4.81 13.17
C PHE A 157 -10.19 -5.10 14.61
N GLY A 158 -9.83 -6.26 15.13
CA GLY A 158 -10.03 -6.60 16.54
C GLY A 158 -11.50 -6.60 16.95
N ARG A 159 -11.87 -5.77 17.93
CA ARG A 159 -13.22 -5.80 18.54
C ARG A 159 -14.23 -4.83 17.91
N GLN A 160 -13.82 -3.96 16.98
CA GLN A 160 -14.69 -2.95 16.40
C GLN A 160 -14.62 -3.01 14.86
N PRO A 161 -15.76 -3.16 14.17
CA PRO A 161 -15.78 -3.29 12.71
C PRO A 161 -15.46 -1.97 11.97
N GLY A 162 -15.49 -0.82 12.64
CA GLY A 162 -15.19 0.49 12.06
C GLY A 162 -13.84 1.04 12.50
N GLN A 163 -12.75 0.50 11.95
CA GLN A 163 -11.39 0.97 12.22
C GLN A 163 -10.61 1.12 10.91
N HIS A 164 -9.56 1.94 10.92
CA HIS A 164 -8.69 2.19 9.77
C HIS A 164 -7.26 1.67 9.96
N GLY A 165 -6.50 1.60 8.87
CA GLY A 165 -5.07 1.28 8.87
C GLY A 165 -4.67 0.17 7.90
N ALA A 166 -5.62 -0.39 7.15
CA ALA A 166 -5.35 -1.36 6.10
C ALA A 166 -4.87 -0.65 4.83
N LEU A 167 -4.15 -1.40 3.99
CA LEU A 167 -3.53 -0.88 2.77
C LEU A 167 -4.54 -0.57 1.66
N ASP A 168 -5.74 -1.12 1.75
CA ASP A 168 -6.75 -1.10 0.70
C ASP A 168 -7.36 0.28 0.42
N VAL A 169 -8.05 0.41 -0.72
CA VAL A 169 -8.60 1.69 -1.20
C VAL A 169 -9.68 2.29 -0.30
N LEU A 170 -10.48 1.47 0.40
CA LEU A 170 -11.57 1.97 1.25
C LEU A 170 -11.03 2.81 2.39
N GLN A 171 -9.81 2.50 2.85
CA GLN A 171 -9.16 3.18 3.97
C GLN A 171 -8.04 4.13 3.53
N SER A 172 -7.63 4.08 2.26
CA SER A 172 -6.49 4.84 1.75
C SER A 172 -6.87 6.09 0.96
N ARG A 173 -8.14 6.22 0.55
CA ARG A 173 -8.60 7.37 -0.24
C ARG A 173 -9.25 8.42 0.66
N ALA A 174 -8.89 9.68 0.45
CA ALA A 174 -9.49 10.84 1.09
C ALA A 174 -9.75 11.95 0.06
N PRO A 175 -10.78 12.81 0.28
CA PRO A 175 -10.97 13.98 -0.54
C PRO A 175 -9.85 15.01 -0.30
N LEU A 176 -9.33 15.60 -1.37
CA LEU A 176 -8.45 16.76 -1.33
C LEU A 176 -9.17 17.97 -1.93
N VAL A 177 -9.37 19.02 -1.13
CA VAL A 177 -10.10 20.22 -1.54
C VAL A 177 -9.25 21.46 -1.27
N PHE A 178 -8.97 22.23 -2.32
CA PHE A 178 -8.37 23.56 -2.22
C PHE A 178 -9.44 24.64 -2.42
N PHE A 179 -9.39 25.69 -1.60
CA PHE A 179 -10.31 26.83 -1.69
C PHE A 179 -9.61 28.11 -1.24
N GLY A 180 -9.82 29.20 -1.97
CA GLY A 180 -9.31 30.53 -1.60
C GLY A 180 -8.64 31.28 -2.76
N PRO A 181 -7.90 32.37 -2.45
CA PRO A 181 -7.17 33.15 -3.44
C PRO A 181 -6.24 32.29 -4.29
N GLY A 182 -6.21 32.54 -5.60
CA GLY A 182 -5.34 31.81 -6.53
C GLY A 182 -5.86 30.44 -6.97
N ILE A 183 -6.88 29.87 -6.31
CA ILE A 183 -7.48 28.60 -6.70
C ILE A 183 -8.55 28.81 -7.77
N LYS A 184 -8.37 28.16 -8.92
CA LYS A 184 -9.38 28.13 -10.00
C LYS A 184 -10.42 27.06 -9.69
N PRO A 185 -11.74 27.34 -9.84
CA PRO A 185 -12.76 26.31 -9.71
C PRO A 185 -12.56 25.18 -10.72
N GLY A 186 -12.69 23.94 -10.27
CA GLY A 186 -12.56 22.76 -11.13
C GLY A 186 -12.45 21.46 -10.32
N VAL A 187 -12.37 20.36 -11.04
CA VAL A 187 -12.08 19.01 -10.52
C VAL A 187 -10.94 18.41 -11.33
N THR A 188 -10.22 17.45 -10.75
CA THR A 188 -9.16 16.71 -11.43
C THR A 188 -9.24 15.25 -11.06
N ASP A 189 -8.98 14.39 -12.05
CA ASP A 189 -8.84 12.95 -11.87
C ASP A 189 -7.35 12.55 -11.74
N ALA A 190 -6.47 13.54 -11.56
CA ALA A 190 -5.06 13.28 -11.27
C ALA A 190 -4.95 12.52 -9.96
N VAL A 191 -4.12 11.47 -9.97
CA VAL A 191 -3.76 10.76 -8.74
C VAL A 191 -2.84 11.66 -7.94
N CYS A 192 -3.31 12.06 -6.76
CA CYS A 192 -2.57 12.87 -5.81
C CYS A 192 -2.30 12.05 -4.54
N ALA A 193 -1.16 12.27 -3.92
CA ALA A 193 -0.78 11.72 -2.63
C ALA A 193 -0.80 12.79 -1.54
N GLN A 194 -0.88 12.37 -0.28
CA GLN A 194 -0.87 13.29 0.86
C GLN A 194 0.41 14.12 0.93
N VAL A 195 1.53 13.58 0.45
CA VAL A 195 2.83 14.28 0.40
C VAL A 195 2.85 15.44 -0.61
N ASP A 196 1.89 15.51 -1.55
CA ASP A 196 1.81 16.59 -2.55
C ASP A 196 1.20 17.87 -1.98
N VAL A 197 0.54 17.80 -0.82
CA VAL A 197 -0.14 18.95 -0.21
C VAL A 197 0.87 20.05 0.17
N ALA A 198 1.97 19.68 0.83
CA ALA A 198 2.98 20.63 1.28
C ALA A 198 3.67 21.39 0.11
N PRO A 199 4.21 20.73 -0.94
CA PRO A 199 4.81 21.44 -2.07
C PRO A 199 3.78 22.28 -2.84
N THR A 200 2.51 21.83 -2.93
CA THR A 200 1.44 22.63 -3.54
C THR A 200 1.20 23.94 -2.78
N LEU A 201 1.14 23.87 -1.44
CA LEU A 201 0.98 25.07 -0.60
C LEU A 201 2.22 25.98 -0.67
N ALA A 202 3.43 25.41 -0.70
CA ALA A 202 4.66 26.18 -0.84
C ALA A 202 4.69 26.98 -2.15
N LEU A 203 4.27 26.36 -3.25
CA LEU A 203 4.13 27.03 -4.55
C LEU A 203 3.13 28.18 -4.50
N LEU A 204 1.96 27.99 -3.87
CA LEU A 204 0.94 29.04 -3.74
C LEU A 204 1.39 30.21 -2.86
N LEU A 205 2.32 29.97 -1.94
CA LEU A 205 2.90 30.98 -1.05
C LEU A 205 4.15 31.66 -1.65
N ASP A 206 4.50 31.35 -2.92
CA ASP A 206 5.70 31.85 -3.60
C ASP A 206 6.99 31.53 -2.82
N LEU A 207 7.01 30.39 -2.12
CA LEU A 207 8.23 29.90 -1.47
C LEU A 207 9.19 29.37 -2.54
N PRO A 208 10.50 29.56 -2.36
CA PRO A 208 11.48 29.03 -3.30
C PRO A 208 11.40 27.50 -3.33
N LEU A 209 11.50 26.94 -4.54
CA LEU A 209 11.77 25.52 -4.72
C LEU A 209 13.10 25.20 -4.02
N ILE A 210 13.02 24.36 -2.99
CA ILE A 210 14.18 23.74 -2.37
C ILE A 210 14.35 22.34 -2.95
N ASP A 211 15.56 21.83 -2.90
CA ASP A 211 15.81 20.42 -3.21
C ASP A 211 15.04 19.55 -2.20
N GLY A 212 14.24 18.62 -2.71
CA GLY A 212 13.30 17.81 -1.93
C GLY A 212 12.87 16.62 -2.76
N LYS A 213 12.35 15.58 -2.10
CA LYS A 213 11.85 14.38 -2.76
C LYS A 213 10.38 14.15 -2.44
N ASP A 214 9.56 13.94 -3.46
CA ASP A 214 8.16 13.52 -3.37
C ASP A 214 8.04 11.99 -3.18
N ALA A 215 6.80 11.48 -3.28
CA ALA A 215 6.50 10.06 -3.14
C ALA A 215 7.25 9.16 -4.15
N SER A 216 7.57 9.72 -5.32
CA SER A 216 8.33 9.07 -6.37
C SER A 216 9.84 9.08 -6.14
N GLY A 217 10.31 9.79 -5.10
CA GLY A 217 11.73 9.98 -4.83
C GLY A 217 12.36 11.09 -5.67
N ARG A 218 11.56 12.02 -6.22
CA ARG A 218 12.00 13.16 -7.05
C ARG A 218 11.83 14.51 -6.37
#